data_AF-A0A7C5INV6-F1
#
_entry.id   AF-A0A7C5INV6-F1
#
_cell.length_a   1.000
_cell.length_b   1.000
_cell.length_c   1.000
_cell.angle_alpha   90.00
_cell.angle_beta   90.00
_cell.angle_gamma   90.00
#
_symmetry.space_group_name_H-M   'P 1'
#
loop_
_entity.id
_entity.type
_entity.pdbx_description
1 polymer ?
#
loop_
_entity_poly.entity_id
_entity_poly.type
_entity_poly.pdbx_seq_one_letter_code
_entity_poly.pdbx_strand_id
1 'polypeptide(L)'
;MKNILKNKWVALGLVLILGIIIGKFVWGGTPAKKMESEHVHDEILSADGQIWTCSMHPQIQKDGPGKCPLCGMDLIPLDSSMDNEETLPDEVPMSASAMKLAELQTYVVKKEKPEKEIRLLGKVKADERRMYSQAVHFPGRVEKLYINFTGESVRKGQKLATVYSTELVTAQKELFEVLKDDWTS
;
A
#
# COMPACT_ATOMS: atom_id res chain seq x y z
N MET A 1 -24.42 27.42 9.14
CA MET A 1 -24.39 27.09 10.59
C MET A 1 -25.15 28.14 11.43
N LYS A 2 -26.46 28.33 11.24
CA LYS A 2 -27.21 29.39 11.98
C LYS A 2 -28.55 28.91 12.58
N ASN A 3 -28.89 27.63 12.42
CA ASN A 3 -30.17 27.05 12.87
C ASN A 3 -30.03 26.07 14.05
N ILE A 4 -28.81 25.67 14.44
CA ILE A 4 -28.58 24.78 15.60
C ILE A 4 -28.65 25.56 16.95
N LEU A 5 -28.39 26.87 16.93
CA LEU A 5 -28.32 27.71 18.14
C LEU A 5 -29.67 28.22 18.67
N LYS A 6 -30.77 28.03 17.94
CA LYS A 6 -32.10 28.52 18.37
C LYS A 6 -32.80 27.58 19.36
N ASN A 7 -32.32 26.35 19.51
CA ASN A 7 -32.96 25.36 20.38
C ASN A 7 -32.35 25.44 21.78
N LYS A 8 -33.14 25.90 22.77
CA LYS A 8 -32.68 26.11 24.16
C LYS A 8 -32.01 24.86 24.77
N TRP A 9 -32.46 23.67 24.36
CA TRP A 9 -31.91 22.38 24.78
C TRP A 9 -30.52 22.08 24.20
N VAL A 10 -30.25 22.50 22.97
CA VAL A 10 -28.93 22.31 22.31
C VAL A 10 -27.90 23.29 22.89
N ALA A 11 -28.33 24.52 23.21
CA ALA A 11 -27.49 25.49 23.91
C ALA A 11 -27.14 25.03 25.34
N LEU A 12 -28.10 24.45 26.07
CA LEU A 12 -27.86 23.86 27.41
C LEU A 12 -26.89 22.68 27.36
N GLY A 13 -27.02 21.80 26.34
CA GLY A 13 -26.10 20.69 26.14
C GLY A 13 -24.66 21.14 25.87
N LEU A 14 -24.47 22.18 25.04
CA LEU A 14 -23.15 22.72 24.75
C LEU A 14 -22.49 23.38 25.97
N VAL A 15 -23.25 24.10 26.81
CA VAL A 15 -22.74 24.70 28.04
C VAL A 15 -22.32 23.64 29.07
N LEU A 16 -23.08 22.55 29.18
CA LEU A 16 -22.79 21.46 30.12
C LEU A 16 -21.50 20.71 29.71
N ILE A 17 -21.33 20.44 28.40
CA ILE A 17 -20.12 19.82 27.87
C ILE A 17 -18.90 20.73 28.05
N LEU A 18 -19.05 22.04 27.79
CA LEU A 18 -17.97 23.01 28.00
C LEU A 18 -17.57 23.10 29.48
N GLY A 19 -18.55 23.06 30.40
CA GLY A 19 -18.32 23.05 31.84
C GLY A 19 -17.53 21.82 32.33
N ILE A 20 -17.82 20.63 31.80
CA ILE A 20 -17.09 19.40 32.16
C ILE A 20 -15.63 19.46 31.66
N ILE A 21 -15.40 20.01 30.46
CA ILE A 21 -14.05 20.14 29.90
C ILE A 21 -13.20 21.12 30.72
N ILE A 22 -13.76 22.27 31.09
CA ILE A 22 -13.07 23.27 31.93
C ILE A 22 -12.82 22.70 33.34
N GLY A 23 -13.77 21.95 33.90
CA GLY A 23 -13.61 21.29 35.19
C GLY A 23 -12.46 20.29 35.23
N LYS A 24 -12.29 19.47 34.18
CA LYS A 24 -11.15 18.53 34.11
C LYS A 24 -9.81 19.22 33.88
N PHE A 25 -9.80 20.39 33.26
CA PHE A 25 -8.56 21.14 33.01
C PHE A 25 -8.06 21.89 34.25
N VAL A 26 -8.96 22.36 35.12
CA VAL A 26 -8.60 23.12 36.33
C VAL A 26 -8.35 22.22 37.55
N TRP A 27 -8.96 21.03 37.64
CA TRP A 27 -8.76 20.09 38.77
C TRP A 27 -7.75 18.96 38.46
N GLY A 28 -7.12 18.94 37.27
CA GLY A 28 -6.17 17.90 36.86
C GLY A 28 -4.76 18.03 37.45
N GLY A 29 -4.62 18.35 38.73
CA GLY A 29 -3.35 18.37 39.47
C GLY A 29 -3.01 16.98 40.03
N THR A 30 -1.86 16.44 39.62
CA THR A 30 -1.23 15.18 40.04
C THR A 30 -1.01 15.07 41.55
N PRO A 31 -1.22 13.89 42.17
CA PRO A 31 -0.55 13.54 43.41
C PRO A 31 0.66 12.64 43.14
N ALA A 32 1.84 13.19 43.42
CA ALA A 32 3.11 12.46 43.56
C ALA A 32 3.06 11.53 44.78
N LYS A 33 3.55 10.29 44.64
CA LYS A 33 3.87 9.41 45.78
C LYS A 33 5.38 9.09 45.77
N LYS A 34 5.99 9.34 46.92
CA LYS A 34 7.42 9.25 47.27
C LYS A 34 8.00 7.83 47.18
N MET A 35 9.31 7.82 46.92
CA MET A 35 10.32 6.76 47.05
C MET A 35 10.34 6.05 48.40
N GLU A 36 10.69 4.77 48.36
CA GLU A 36 11.57 4.11 49.34
C GLU A 36 12.38 3.05 48.58
N SER A 37 13.66 3.33 48.31
CA SER A 37 14.64 2.34 47.84
C SER A 37 15.85 2.44 48.77
N GLU A 38 16.04 1.37 49.52
CA GLU A 38 17.10 1.15 50.48
C GLU A 38 18.42 0.97 49.71
N HIS A 39 19.35 1.92 49.84
CA HIS A 39 20.72 1.76 49.36
C HIS A 39 21.59 1.29 50.53
N VAL A 40 21.88 -0.01 50.56
CA VAL A 40 23.00 -0.55 51.35
C VAL A 40 24.26 -0.25 50.55
N HIS A 41 25.15 0.54 51.14
CA HIS A 41 26.52 0.69 50.67
C HIS A 41 27.42 -0.28 51.43
N ASP A 42 28.44 -0.70 50.72
CA ASP A 42 29.69 -1.26 51.22
C ASP A 42 29.68 -2.77 51.50
N GLU A 43 30.09 -3.55 50.50
CA GLU A 43 31.17 -4.51 50.73
C GLU A 43 32.17 -4.47 49.57
N ILE A 44 33.41 -4.21 49.98
CA ILE A 44 34.64 -4.28 49.22
C ILE A 44 34.83 -5.71 48.72
N LEU A 45 34.68 -5.93 47.42
CA LEU A 45 35.26 -7.08 46.74
C LEU A 45 36.45 -6.57 45.91
N SER A 46 37.63 -6.60 46.53
CA SER A 46 38.88 -6.48 45.81
C SER A 46 39.28 -7.85 45.26
N ALA A 47 39.52 -7.87 43.96
CA ALA A 47 40.24 -8.87 43.16
C ALA A 47 39.53 -10.24 43.06
N ASP A 48 39.11 -10.68 41.87
CA ASP A 48 39.96 -10.81 40.69
C ASP A 48 39.27 -10.35 39.38
N GLY A 49 39.94 -9.46 38.63
CA GLY A 49 39.64 -9.22 37.21
C GLY A 49 38.80 -7.99 36.84
N GLN A 50 38.77 -6.91 37.64
CA GLN A 50 38.07 -5.68 37.23
C GLN A 50 38.86 -4.95 36.14
N ILE A 51 38.34 -4.95 34.92
CA ILE A 51 38.93 -4.26 33.77
C ILE A 51 38.54 -2.77 33.82
N TRP A 52 39.48 -1.88 33.53
CA TRP A 52 39.33 -0.42 33.54
C TRP A 52 39.46 0.14 32.11
N THR A 53 38.61 1.09 31.74
CA THR A 53 38.61 1.70 30.40
C THR A 53 38.46 3.22 30.41
N CYS A 54 38.85 3.86 29.32
CA CYS A 54 38.79 5.32 29.15
C CYS A 54 37.49 5.73 28.45
N SER A 55 36.74 6.70 29.00
CA SER A 55 35.43 7.13 28.47
C SER A 55 35.46 7.60 27.01
N MET A 56 36.58 8.14 26.54
CA MET A 56 36.77 8.53 25.14
C MET A 56 37.44 7.46 24.25
N HIS A 57 38.12 6.49 24.84
CA HIS A 57 38.87 5.45 24.10
C HIS A 57 38.57 4.07 24.68
N PRO A 58 37.36 3.51 24.42
CA PRO A 58 36.92 2.25 25.00
C PRO A 58 37.75 1.03 24.58
N GLN A 59 38.58 1.18 23.55
CA GLN A 59 39.50 0.15 23.05
C GLN A 59 40.68 -0.12 24.00
N ILE A 60 40.93 0.77 24.96
CA ILE A 60 41.99 0.60 25.96
C ILE A 60 41.37 -0.05 27.20
N GLN A 61 41.80 -1.26 27.50
CA GLN A 61 41.41 -2.05 28.66
C GLN A 61 42.66 -2.35 29.51
N LYS A 62 42.62 -2.05 30.80
CA LYS A 62 43.73 -2.29 31.74
C LYS A 62 43.20 -2.88 33.04
N ASP A 63 43.98 -3.70 33.72
CA ASP A 63 43.55 -4.43 34.92
C ASP A 63 43.54 -3.59 36.22
N GLY A 64 43.72 -2.26 36.12
CA GLY A 64 43.78 -1.40 37.28
C GLY A 64 43.60 0.08 37.00
N PRO A 65 43.38 0.89 38.06
CA PRO A 65 43.20 2.33 37.94
C PRO A 65 44.48 2.99 37.42
N GLY A 66 44.33 3.96 36.52
CA GLY A 66 45.46 4.67 35.94
C GLY A 66 45.03 5.73 34.94
N LYS A 67 46.00 6.35 34.26
CA LYS A 67 45.74 7.32 33.20
C LYS A 67 45.75 6.66 31.83
N CYS A 68 44.83 7.11 30.98
CA CYS A 68 44.77 6.70 29.58
C CYS A 68 46.05 7.18 28.84
N PRO A 69 46.79 6.28 28.17
CA PRO A 69 48.02 6.64 27.45
C PRO A 69 47.77 7.50 26.20
N LEU A 70 46.54 7.57 25.70
CA LEU A 70 46.19 8.39 24.53
C LEU A 70 45.75 9.81 24.89
N CYS A 71 44.96 9.97 25.95
CA CYS A 71 44.33 11.26 26.28
C CYS A 71 44.60 11.76 27.70
N GLY A 72 45.34 11.00 28.51
CA GLY A 72 45.77 11.41 29.85
C GLY A 72 44.68 11.50 30.92
N MET A 73 43.41 11.21 30.58
CA MET A 73 42.29 11.16 31.52
C MET A 73 42.29 9.88 32.35
N ASP A 74 41.67 9.93 33.53
CA ASP A 74 41.62 8.79 34.45
C ASP A 74 40.71 7.67 33.91
N LEU A 75 41.13 6.43 34.11
CA LEU A 75 40.38 5.24 33.73
C LEU A 75 39.25 4.98 34.73
N ILE A 76 38.15 4.43 34.24
CA ILE A 76 36.93 4.13 34.99
C ILE A 76 36.71 2.62 34.95
N PRO A 77 36.25 1.97 36.03
CA PRO A 77 36.00 0.53 36.03
C PRO A 77 34.91 0.18 35.01
N LEU A 78 35.13 -0.90 34.26
CA LEU A 78 34.18 -1.47 33.32
C LEU A 78 33.40 -2.56 34.06
N ASP A 79 32.07 -2.40 34.12
CA ASP A 79 31.20 -3.44 34.67
C ASP A 79 31.18 -4.64 33.73
N SER A 80 31.81 -5.74 34.15
CA SER A 80 31.84 -7.03 33.43
C SER A 80 30.61 -7.88 33.73
N SER A 81 29.44 -7.27 33.91
CA SER A 81 28.18 -7.98 34.19
C SER A 81 27.58 -8.69 32.95
N MET A 82 28.41 -9.03 31.97
CA MET A 82 28.00 -9.65 30.71
C MET A 82 28.13 -11.19 30.73
N ASP A 83 28.78 -11.74 31.77
CA ASP A 83 28.98 -13.17 31.93
C ASP A 83 27.87 -13.76 32.83
N ASN A 84 26.60 -13.54 32.46
CA ASN A 84 25.48 -14.18 33.14
C ASN A 84 25.24 -15.57 32.53
N GLU A 85 25.24 -16.58 33.39
CA GLU A 85 24.97 -18.01 33.10
C GLU A 85 23.56 -18.26 32.52
N GLU A 86 22.73 -17.22 32.41
CA GLU A 86 21.36 -17.23 31.88
C GLU A 86 21.27 -16.87 30.38
N THR A 87 22.39 -16.85 29.65
CA THR A 87 22.37 -16.57 28.20
C THR A 87 21.86 -17.79 27.44
N LEU A 88 20.73 -17.65 26.74
CA LEU A 88 20.20 -18.71 25.87
C LEU A 88 21.16 -18.96 24.68
N PRO A 89 21.27 -20.19 24.16
CA PRO A 89 22.24 -20.52 23.10
C PRO A 89 22.13 -19.68 21.81
N ASP A 90 20.97 -19.05 21.56
CA ASP A 90 20.68 -18.23 20.37
C ASP A 90 20.68 -16.71 20.66
N GLU A 91 21.05 -16.29 21.88
CA GLU A 91 21.14 -14.89 22.25
C GLU A 91 22.58 -14.39 22.11
N VAL A 92 22.75 -13.27 21.41
CA VAL A 92 24.04 -12.57 21.32
C VAL A 92 24.00 -11.41 22.33
N PRO A 93 24.68 -11.53 23.48
CA PRO A 93 24.70 -10.45 24.46
C PRO A 93 25.47 -9.26 23.89
N MET A 94 24.92 -8.05 24.06
CA MET A 94 25.56 -6.80 23.67
C MET A 94 25.49 -5.78 24.80
N SER A 95 26.61 -5.11 25.07
CA SER A 95 26.64 -3.99 26.02
C SER A 95 25.92 -2.77 25.46
N ALA A 96 25.44 -1.89 26.33
CA ALA A 96 24.78 -0.64 25.93
C ALA A 96 25.68 0.27 25.07
N SER A 97 27.00 0.26 25.32
CA SER A 97 27.99 0.97 24.51
C SER A 97 28.16 0.31 23.13
N ALA A 98 28.19 -1.02 23.05
CA ALA A 98 28.25 -1.74 21.79
C ALA A 98 27.00 -1.48 20.92
N MET A 99 25.80 -1.50 21.52
CA MET A 99 24.56 -1.15 20.81
C MET A 99 24.58 0.28 20.25
N LYS A 100 25.14 1.22 21.00
CA LYS A 100 25.24 2.63 20.59
C LYS A 100 26.27 2.85 19.48
N LEU A 101 27.41 2.16 19.53
CA LEU A 101 28.43 2.21 18.47
C LEU A 101 27.96 1.54 17.17
N ALA A 102 27.12 0.51 17.29
CA ALA A 102 26.54 -0.20 16.15
C ALA A 102 25.31 0.49 15.53
N GLU A 103 24.85 1.61 16.11
CA GLU A 103 23.72 2.42 15.63
C GLU A 103 22.43 1.63 15.35
N LEU A 104 22.16 0.60 16.13
CA LEU A 104 21.06 -0.34 15.90
C LEU A 104 19.69 0.38 15.83
N GLN A 105 18.99 0.21 14.71
CA GLN A 105 17.61 0.67 14.52
C GLN A 105 16.65 -0.50 14.68
N THR A 106 15.69 -0.36 15.58
CA THR A 106 14.66 -1.39 15.80
C THR A 106 13.30 -0.86 15.40
N TYR A 107 12.43 -1.77 14.97
CA TYR A 107 11.03 -1.46 14.71
C TYR A 107 10.16 -2.57 15.29
N VAL A 108 9.07 -2.20 15.94
CA VAL A 108 8.15 -3.16 16.57
C VAL A 108 7.30 -3.82 15.48
N VAL A 109 7.31 -5.16 15.44
CA VAL A 109 6.52 -5.92 14.48
C VAL A 109 5.03 -5.70 14.71
N LYS A 110 4.28 -5.39 13.65
CA LYS A 110 2.82 -5.22 13.67
C LYS A 110 2.18 -6.13 12.62
N LYS A 111 1.01 -6.69 12.96
CA LYS A 111 0.16 -7.40 11.99
C LYS A 111 -0.74 -6.39 11.31
N GLU A 112 -0.49 -6.12 10.04
CA GLU A 112 -1.29 -5.21 9.20
C GLU A 112 -1.65 -5.90 7.88
N LYS A 113 -2.72 -5.45 7.22
CA LYS A 113 -3.09 -5.94 5.88
C LYS A 113 -2.33 -5.09 4.85
N PRO A 114 -1.36 -5.66 4.12
CA PRO A 114 -0.60 -4.88 3.15
C PRO A 114 -1.50 -4.54 1.95
N GLU A 115 -1.59 -3.26 1.63
CA GLU A 115 -2.19 -2.78 0.40
C GLU A 115 -1.08 -2.56 -0.64
N LYS A 116 -1.26 -3.14 -1.83
CA LYS A 116 -0.32 -2.98 -2.95
C LYS A 116 -1.05 -2.43 -4.16
N GLU A 117 -0.73 -1.21 -4.56
CA GLU A 117 -1.19 -0.66 -5.84
C GLU A 117 -0.39 -1.32 -6.96
N ILE A 118 -1.07 -1.95 -7.92
CA ILE A 118 -0.45 -2.49 -9.14
C ILE A 118 -1.01 -1.71 -10.32
N ARG A 119 -0.12 -1.12 -11.12
CA ARG A 119 -0.48 -0.42 -12.35
C ARG A 119 -0.35 -1.37 -13.53
N LEU A 120 -1.48 -1.63 -14.18
CA LEU A 120 -1.55 -2.50 -15.35
C LEU A 120 -1.86 -1.68 -16.59
N LEU A 121 -1.29 -2.08 -17.72
CA LEU A 121 -1.57 -1.49 -19.02
C LEU A 121 -2.58 -2.38 -19.75
N GLY A 122 -3.63 -1.77 -20.31
CA GLY A 122 -4.64 -2.44 -21.11
C GLY A 122 -4.63 -1.96 -22.56
N LYS A 123 -5.19 -2.77 -23.47
CA LYS A 123 -5.48 -2.36 -24.86
C LYS A 123 -7.00 -2.39 -25.07
N VAL A 124 -7.52 -1.41 -25.81
CA VAL A 124 -8.93 -1.42 -26.24
C VAL A 124 -9.04 -2.34 -27.46
N LYS A 125 -9.80 -3.42 -27.34
CA LYS A 125 -10.08 -4.36 -28.42
C LYS A 125 -11.54 -4.19 -28.87
N ALA A 126 -11.78 -4.24 -30.17
CA ALA A 126 -13.14 -4.30 -30.69
C ALA A 126 -13.86 -5.56 -30.18
N ASP A 127 -15.15 -5.41 -29.90
CA ASP A 127 -16.01 -6.53 -29.49
C ASP A 127 -16.30 -7.42 -30.71
N GLU A 128 -15.65 -8.59 -30.77
CA GLU A 128 -15.81 -9.56 -31.86
C GLU A 128 -17.26 -10.04 -32.01
N ARG A 129 -18.08 -9.96 -30.97
CA ARG A 129 -19.50 -10.35 -31.02
C ARG A 129 -20.36 -9.39 -31.82
N ARG A 130 -19.85 -8.18 -32.09
CA ARG A 130 -20.52 -7.14 -32.89
C ARG A 130 -19.96 -7.02 -34.30
N MET A 131 -19.09 -7.94 -34.69
CA MET A 131 -18.56 -8.03 -36.04
C MET A 131 -19.52 -8.83 -36.91
N TYR A 132 -20.08 -8.19 -37.94
CA TYR A 132 -20.95 -8.82 -38.92
C TYR A 132 -20.30 -8.80 -40.29
N SER A 133 -20.35 -9.93 -40.99
CA SER A 133 -19.97 -10.06 -42.39
C SER A 133 -21.22 -10.30 -43.23
N GLN A 134 -21.50 -9.41 -44.17
CA GLN A 134 -22.62 -9.58 -45.10
C GLN A 134 -22.10 -10.16 -46.41
N ALA A 135 -22.26 -11.48 -46.57
CA ALA A 135 -22.03 -12.14 -47.85
C ALA A 135 -23.26 -12.00 -48.76
N VAL A 136 -23.02 -12.04 -50.07
CA VAL A 136 -24.06 -12.16 -51.09
C VAL A 136 -24.31 -13.66 -51.32
N HIS A 137 -25.58 -14.08 -51.32
CA HIS A 137 -25.97 -15.49 -51.43
C HIS A 137 -26.13 -15.99 -52.88
N PHE A 138 -25.75 -15.18 -53.87
CA PHE A 138 -25.86 -15.47 -55.29
C PHE A 138 -24.63 -14.97 -56.04
N PRO A 139 -24.23 -15.62 -57.14
CA PRO A 139 -23.17 -15.11 -57.99
C PRO A 139 -23.62 -13.86 -58.73
N GLY A 140 -22.75 -12.86 -58.82
CA GLY A 140 -23.06 -11.61 -59.51
C GLY A 140 -21.87 -10.67 -59.63
N ARG A 141 -22.03 -9.64 -60.46
CA ARG A 141 -21.07 -8.55 -60.63
C ARG A 141 -21.51 -7.35 -59.80
N VAL A 142 -20.58 -6.72 -59.10
CA VAL A 142 -20.83 -5.45 -58.40
C VAL A 142 -21.03 -4.35 -59.45
N GLU A 143 -22.17 -3.67 -59.42
CA GLU A 143 -22.46 -2.53 -60.30
C GLU A 143 -22.01 -1.21 -59.67
N LYS A 144 -22.27 -1.05 -58.37
CA LYS A 144 -21.93 0.16 -57.64
C LYS A 144 -21.59 -0.18 -56.20
N LEU A 145 -20.46 0.34 -55.73
CA LEU A 145 -20.05 0.27 -54.34
C LEU A 145 -20.28 1.65 -53.70
N TYR A 146 -21.10 1.70 -52.64
CA TYR A 146 -21.41 2.95 -51.94
C TYR A 146 -20.41 3.25 -50.81
N ILE A 147 -19.77 2.21 -50.26
CA ILE A 147 -18.75 2.29 -49.21
C ILE A 147 -17.47 1.65 -49.75
N ASN A 148 -16.45 2.46 -49.98
CA ASN A 148 -15.27 2.07 -50.74
C ASN A 148 -13.98 2.00 -49.89
N PHE A 149 -14.04 2.23 -48.57
CA PHE A 149 -12.88 2.09 -47.69
C PHE A 149 -13.22 1.49 -46.32
N THR A 150 -12.22 0.89 -45.69
CA THR A 150 -12.33 0.30 -44.35
C THR A 150 -12.28 1.39 -43.28
N GLY A 151 -13.18 1.30 -42.30
CA GLY A 151 -13.30 2.30 -41.23
C GLY A 151 -14.32 3.40 -41.50
N GLU A 152 -15.00 3.38 -42.65
CA GLU A 152 -16.16 4.24 -42.90
C GLU A 152 -17.30 3.90 -41.93
N SER A 153 -17.92 4.94 -41.35
CA SER A 153 -19.05 4.75 -40.42
C SER A 153 -20.34 4.48 -41.18
N VAL A 154 -21.03 3.40 -40.82
CA VAL A 154 -22.27 2.97 -41.47
C VAL A 154 -23.43 2.86 -40.49
N ARG A 155 -24.64 3.09 -40.98
CA ARG A 155 -25.88 2.94 -40.18
C ARG A 155 -26.68 1.72 -40.61
N LYS A 156 -27.49 1.19 -39.71
CA LYS A 156 -28.40 0.08 -40.01
C LYS A 156 -29.35 0.49 -41.16
N GLY A 157 -29.38 -0.33 -42.22
CA GLY A 157 -30.19 -0.08 -43.42
C GLY A 157 -29.52 0.76 -44.50
N GLN A 158 -28.28 1.22 -44.29
CA GLN A 158 -27.51 1.89 -45.33
C GLN A 158 -27.12 0.92 -46.46
N LYS A 159 -27.29 1.35 -47.71
CA LYS A 159 -26.88 0.56 -48.88
C LYS A 159 -25.35 0.47 -48.93
N LEU A 160 -24.83 -0.76 -49.01
CA LEU A 160 -23.39 -1.03 -49.09
C LEU A 160 -22.92 -1.16 -50.54
N ALA A 161 -23.63 -1.96 -51.32
CA ALA A 161 -23.34 -2.20 -52.74
C ALA A 161 -24.64 -2.57 -53.49
N THR A 162 -24.61 -2.39 -54.81
CA THR A 162 -25.57 -2.96 -55.75
C THR A 162 -24.86 -4.07 -56.53
N VAL A 163 -25.48 -5.25 -56.59
CA VAL A 163 -24.94 -6.44 -57.27
C VAL A 163 -25.95 -6.93 -58.30
N TYR A 164 -25.48 -7.15 -59.52
CA TYR A 164 -26.26 -7.70 -60.62
C TYR A 164 -25.94 -9.18 -60.79
N SER A 165 -26.97 -10.03 -60.77
CA SER A 165 -26.85 -11.47 -61.02
C SER A 165 -27.58 -11.84 -62.30
N THR A 166 -26.83 -12.33 -63.29
CA THR A 166 -27.41 -12.83 -64.53
C THR A 166 -28.31 -14.04 -64.27
N GLU A 167 -27.92 -14.92 -63.36
CA GLU A 167 -28.66 -16.14 -63.02
C GLU A 167 -30.04 -15.82 -62.43
N LEU A 168 -30.12 -14.89 -61.48
CA LEU A 168 -31.40 -14.46 -60.90
C LEU A 168 -32.30 -13.78 -61.94
N VAL A 169 -31.73 -12.99 -62.86
CA VAL A 169 -32.50 -12.35 -63.92
C VAL A 169 -33.06 -13.39 -64.90
N THR A 170 -32.29 -14.42 -65.23
CA THR A 170 -32.76 -15.52 -66.07
C THR A 170 -33.84 -16.34 -65.36
N ALA A 171 -33.61 -16.76 -64.11
CA ALA A 171 -34.58 -17.51 -63.32
C ALA A 171 -35.91 -16.74 -63.15
N GLN A 172 -35.83 -15.42 -62.95
CA GLN A 172 -37.02 -14.56 -62.88
C GLN A 172 -37.79 -14.52 -64.21
N LYS A 173 -37.11 -14.46 -65.35
CA LYS A 173 -37.75 -14.50 -66.67
C LYS A 173 -38.44 -15.83 -66.91
N GLU A 174 -37.78 -16.94 -66.58
CA GLU A 174 -38.35 -18.28 -66.69
C GLU A 174 -39.61 -18.43 -65.83
N LEU A 175 -39.57 -17.95 -64.57
CA LEU A 175 -40.74 -17.94 -63.69
C LEU A 175 -41.90 -17.14 -64.28
N PHE A 176 -41.64 -15.96 -64.84
CA PHE A 176 -42.69 -15.15 -65.46
C PHE A 176 -43.28 -15.78 -66.72
N GLU A 177 -42.52 -16.58 -67.44
CA GLU A 177 -43.01 -17.29 -68.62
C GLU A 177 -43.96 -18.42 -68.21
N VAL A 178 -43.59 -19.21 -67.21
CA VAL A 178 -44.44 -20.28 -66.65
C VAL A 178 -45.76 -19.71 -66.10
N LEU A 179 -45.69 -18.62 -65.33
CA LEU A 179 -46.88 -17.98 -64.76
C LEU A 179 -47.83 -17.41 -65.82
N LYS A 180 -47.33 -17.04 -67.01
CA LYS A 180 -48.19 -16.58 -68.11
C LYS A 180 -48.89 -17.76 -68.78
N ASP A 181 -48.17 -18.85 -69.01
CA ASP A 181 -48.71 -20.04 -69.67
C ASP A 181 -49.86 -20.65 -68.85
N ASP A 182 -49.67 -20.77 -67.53
CA ASP A 182 -50.69 -21.23 -66.57
C ASP A 182 -51.94 -20.34 -66.51
N TRP A 183 -51.83 -19.04 -66.83
CA TRP A 183 -52.97 -18.12 -66.89
C TRP A 183 -53.71 -18.15 -68.23
N THR A 184 -53.12 -18.75 -69.26
CA THR A 184 -53.67 -18.84 -70.62
C THR A 184 -54.27 -20.20 -70.98
N SER A 185 -54.12 -21.20 -70.10
CA SER A 185 -54.90 -22.46 -70.09
C SER A 185 -56.11 -22.37 -69.16
#